data_AF-A0A2N6JDN8-F1
#
_entry.id   AF-A0A2N6JDN8-F1
#
_cell.length_a   1.000
_cell.length_b   1.000
_cell.length_c   1.000
_cell.angle_alpha   90.00
_cell.angle_beta   90.00
_cell.angle_gamma   90.00
#
_symmetry.space_group_name_H-M   'P 1'
#
loop_
_entity.id
_entity.type
_entity.pdbx_description
1 polymer ?
#
loop_
_entity_poly.entity_id
_entity_poly.type
_entity_poly.pdbx_seq_one_letter_code
_entity_poly.pdbx_strand_id
1 'polypeptide(L)'
;MASHKYYSERLGLNPNANGLPLLDICGLFLRIYELLRTDGYFDEALGSWCVDAGHISGYLGDVDLEILLAIRKKNLYPVEDRALSYSEDDLFDVIEFLYQHVSAPVEGTMHNYGGCGMHWETFNKQKGKILLREKVNGVLGHYVRRFELSANGEILSSPDIGFEMIFEADLPTKDKTVVDRTNAAVVRYRRHGSTADDRRQAVRDLVDVLEYLRPQLKLLLTKSDENDLFNIANNFGIRHLNDQQKTSYDAAIWHSWMFYFYLSTIHVVLRKIEVFNTK
;
A
#
# COMPACT_ATOMS: atom_id res chain seq x y z
N MET A 1 -5.08 16.93 15.66
CA MET A 1 -5.59 18.30 15.43
C MET A 1 -6.58 18.22 14.27
N ALA A 2 -7.75 18.83 14.35
CA ALA A 2 -8.66 18.88 13.21
C ALA A 2 -7.97 19.65 12.07
N SER A 3 -7.93 19.07 10.86
CA SER A 3 -7.34 19.75 9.70
C SER A 3 -8.11 21.03 9.40
N HIS A 4 -7.39 22.11 9.08
CA HIS A 4 -8.02 23.36 8.69
C HIS A 4 -8.82 23.14 7.39
N LYS A 5 -10.13 23.37 7.43
CA LYS A 5 -10.99 23.33 6.24
C LYS A 5 -11.00 24.70 5.57
N TYR A 6 -10.69 24.76 4.28
CA TYR A 6 -10.69 26.00 3.51
C TYR A 6 -12.13 26.50 3.21
N TYR A 7 -12.27 27.77 2.83
CA TYR A 7 -13.58 28.44 2.73
C TYR A 7 -14.62 27.69 1.88
N SER A 8 -14.26 27.26 0.67
CA SER A 8 -15.15 26.52 -0.23
C SER A 8 -15.50 25.12 0.29
N GLU A 9 -14.57 24.45 0.99
CA GLU A 9 -14.82 23.15 1.64
C GLU A 9 -15.83 23.28 2.78
N ARG A 10 -15.73 24.35 3.57
CA ARG A 10 -16.69 24.62 4.66
C ARG A 10 -18.10 24.87 4.15
N LEU A 11 -18.22 25.43 2.95
CA LEU A 11 -19.50 25.69 2.30
C LEU A 11 -19.98 24.54 1.40
N GLY A 12 -19.21 23.45 1.26
CA GLY A 12 -19.53 22.35 0.35
C GLY A 12 -19.51 22.75 -1.13
N LEU A 13 -18.82 23.84 -1.48
CA LEU A 13 -18.71 24.38 -2.83
C LEU A 13 -17.42 23.95 -3.55
N ASN A 14 -16.59 23.12 -2.91
CA ASN A 14 -15.36 22.63 -3.53
C ASN A 14 -15.72 21.63 -4.65
N PRO A 15 -15.30 21.86 -5.91
CA PRO A 15 -15.62 20.97 -7.02
C PRO A 15 -15.04 19.56 -6.85
N ASN A 16 -13.97 19.42 -6.06
CA ASN A 16 -13.26 18.17 -5.81
C ASN A 16 -13.44 17.70 -4.36
N ALA A 17 -14.63 17.88 -3.79
CA ALA A 17 -14.93 17.51 -2.40
C ALA A 17 -14.66 16.03 -2.08
N ASN A 18 -14.75 15.14 -3.10
CA ASN A 18 -14.49 13.71 -2.96
C ASN A 18 -13.04 13.32 -3.34
N GLY A 19 -12.19 14.28 -3.68
CA GLY A 19 -10.84 14.05 -4.21
C GLY A 19 -10.69 14.44 -5.68
N LEU A 20 -9.45 14.38 -6.17
CA LEU A 20 -9.03 14.73 -7.51
C LEU A 20 -9.17 13.53 -8.47
N PRO A 21 -9.49 13.74 -9.76
CA PRO A 21 -9.46 12.69 -10.79
C PRO A 21 -8.03 12.22 -11.11
N LEU A 22 -7.91 11.09 -11.80
CA LEU A 22 -6.62 10.45 -12.11
C LEU A 22 -5.66 11.38 -12.87
N LEU A 23 -6.16 12.17 -13.83
CA LEU A 23 -5.31 13.08 -14.61
C LEU A 23 -4.58 14.11 -13.72
N ASP A 24 -5.28 14.67 -12.74
CA ASP A 24 -4.69 15.61 -11.78
C ASP A 24 -3.66 14.90 -10.88
N ILE A 25 -3.93 13.64 -10.51
CA ILE A 25 -3.00 12.81 -9.73
C ILE A 25 -1.73 12.48 -10.52
N CYS A 26 -1.84 12.11 -11.79
CA CYS A 26 -0.68 11.93 -12.67
C CYS A 26 0.14 13.22 -12.79
N GLY A 27 -0.54 14.38 -12.88
CA GLY A 27 0.13 15.69 -12.91
C GLY A 27 0.85 16.04 -11.60
N LEU A 28 0.26 15.72 -10.44
CA LEU A 28 0.91 15.89 -9.14
C LEU A 28 2.08 14.92 -8.95
N PHE A 29 1.91 13.66 -9.33
CA PHE A 29 2.96 12.64 -9.29
C PHE A 29 4.16 13.06 -10.15
N LEU A 30 3.93 13.52 -11.38
CA LEU A 30 4.99 13.99 -12.27
C LEU A 30 5.85 15.08 -11.60
N ARG A 31 5.23 16.08 -10.97
CA ARG A 31 5.95 17.15 -10.26
C ARG A 31 6.79 16.64 -9.09
N ILE A 32 6.28 15.65 -8.34
CA ILE A 32 7.04 15.01 -7.27
C ILE A 32 8.22 14.22 -7.82
N TYR A 33 8.00 13.46 -8.90
CA TYR A 33 9.05 12.71 -9.56
C TYR A 33 10.14 13.63 -10.12
N GLU A 34 9.78 14.72 -10.81
CA GLU A 34 10.73 15.73 -11.32
C GLU A 34 11.56 16.38 -10.21
N LEU A 35 10.92 16.70 -9.08
CA LEU A 35 11.62 17.24 -7.91
C LEU A 35 12.65 16.23 -7.37
N LEU A 36 12.23 14.98 -7.14
CA LEU A 36 13.12 13.91 -6.67
C LEU A 36 14.23 13.61 -7.68
N ARG A 37 13.93 13.68 -8.98
CA ARG A 37 14.89 13.51 -10.06
C ARG A 37 15.96 14.60 -10.04
N THR A 38 15.53 15.85 -9.86
CA THR A 38 16.42 17.03 -9.73
C THR A 38 17.29 16.93 -8.48
N ASP A 39 16.72 16.44 -7.37
CA ASP A 39 17.43 16.28 -6.11
C ASP A 39 18.32 15.03 -6.09
N GLY A 40 18.37 14.24 -7.17
CA GLY A 40 19.27 13.09 -7.34
C GLY A 40 18.80 11.77 -6.73
N TYR A 41 17.52 11.66 -6.31
CA TYR A 41 16.98 10.46 -5.66
C TYR A 41 16.91 9.22 -6.55
N PHE A 42 17.11 9.39 -7.85
CA PHE A 42 17.13 8.32 -8.83
C PHE A 42 18.46 8.24 -9.59
N ASP A 43 19.48 9.02 -9.20
CA ASP A 43 20.75 9.07 -9.93
C ASP A 43 21.48 7.74 -9.90
N GLU A 44 21.46 7.06 -8.75
CA GLU A 44 22.09 5.75 -8.60
C GLU A 44 21.54 4.72 -9.60
N ALA A 45 20.22 4.72 -9.80
CA ALA A 45 19.53 3.73 -10.61
C ALA A 45 19.43 4.12 -12.08
N LEU A 46 18.92 5.32 -12.35
CA LEU A 46 18.60 5.80 -13.69
C LEU A 46 19.77 6.53 -14.37
N GLY A 47 20.81 6.88 -13.61
CA GLY A 47 21.93 7.66 -14.09
C GLY A 47 21.76 9.15 -13.87
N SER A 48 22.64 9.97 -14.42
CA SER A 48 22.55 11.43 -14.33
C SER A 48 23.08 12.06 -15.61
N TRP A 49 22.94 13.37 -15.76
CA TRP A 49 23.48 14.09 -16.91
C TRP A 49 24.54 15.09 -16.48
N CYS A 50 25.63 15.16 -17.23
CA CYS A 50 26.75 16.06 -17.03
C CYS A 50 27.06 16.84 -18.31
N VAL A 51 27.37 18.12 -18.18
CA VAL A 51 27.81 18.97 -19.31
C VAL A 51 29.09 18.44 -19.99
N ASP A 52 29.99 17.81 -19.22
CA ASP A 52 31.29 17.33 -19.73
C ASP A 52 31.24 15.88 -20.22
N ALA A 53 30.47 15.03 -19.54
CA ALA A 53 30.42 13.59 -19.80
C ALA A 53 29.16 13.13 -20.55
N GLY A 54 28.18 14.02 -20.75
CA GLY A 54 26.86 13.65 -21.26
C GLY A 54 26.10 12.81 -20.24
N HIS A 55 25.36 11.81 -20.73
CA HIS A 55 24.62 10.89 -19.87
C HIS A 55 25.58 9.92 -19.16
N ILE A 56 25.55 9.94 -17.83
CA ILE A 56 26.25 9.00 -16.95
C ILE A 56 25.25 7.90 -16.59
N SER A 57 25.54 6.66 -16.96
CA SER A 57 24.62 5.54 -16.70
C SER A 57 24.52 5.23 -15.20
N GLY A 58 23.29 5.01 -14.72
CA GLY A 58 23.04 4.37 -13.42
C GLY A 58 23.19 2.86 -13.52
N TYR A 59 22.97 2.16 -12.41
CA TYR A 59 23.14 0.70 -12.37
C TYR A 59 22.11 -0.08 -13.20
N LEU A 60 20.96 0.53 -13.57
CA LEU A 60 19.96 -0.11 -14.42
C LEU A 60 20.37 -0.14 -15.89
N GLY A 61 21.20 0.82 -16.35
CA GLY A 61 21.56 0.93 -17.76
C GLY A 61 20.35 1.27 -18.63
N ASP A 62 19.78 0.27 -19.31
CA ASP A 62 18.61 0.45 -20.18
C ASP A 62 17.30 0.39 -19.36
N VAL A 63 16.85 1.57 -18.92
CA VAL A 63 15.67 1.72 -18.07
C VAL A 63 14.39 1.21 -18.74
N ASP A 64 14.21 1.43 -20.05
CA ASP A 64 13.00 1.00 -20.76
C ASP A 64 12.95 -0.54 -20.87
N LEU A 65 14.11 -1.19 -21.07
CA LEU A 65 14.23 -2.65 -21.01
C LEU A 65 13.91 -3.19 -19.61
N GLU A 66 14.48 -2.59 -18.56
CA GLU A 66 14.25 -3.03 -17.17
C GLU A 66 12.77 -2.92 -16.78
N ILE A 67 12.11 -1.82 -17.16
CA ILE A 67 10.66 -1.64 -17.00
C ILE A 67 9.89 -2.70 -17.76
N LEU A 68 10.27 -3.00 -19.02
CA LEU A 68 9.61 -4.03 -19.80
C LEU A 68 9.77 -5.42 -19.16
N LEU A 69 10.92 -5.73 -18.58
CA LEU A 69 11.15 -7.01 -17.90
C LEU A 69 10.39 -7.12 -16.57
N ALA A 70 10.36 -6.04 -15.79
CA ALA A 70 9.72 -6.01 -14.47
C ALA A 70 8.19 -5.90 -14.56
N ILE A 71 7.69 -4.92 -15.31
CA ILE A 71 6.27 -4.54 -15.37
C ILE A 71 5.54 -5.22 -16.54
N ARG A 72 6.29 -5.69 -17.57
CA ARG A 72 5.73 -6.31 -18.80
C ARG A 72 4.84 -5.36 -19.61
N LYS A 73 5.10 -4.06 -19.50
CA LYS A 73 4.45 -2.99 -20.24
C LYS A 73 5.48 -2.13 -20.96
N LYS A 74 5.06 -1.47 -22.04
CA LYS A 74 5.88 -0.55 -22.84
C LYS A 74 5.36 0.88 -22.71
N ASN A 75 6.17 1.86 -23.09
CA ASN A 75 5.81 3.28 -23.08
C ASN A 75 5.53 3.85 -21.68
N LEU A 76 6.21 3.31 -20.65
CA LEU A 76 6.19 3.83 -19.29
C LEU A 76 7.43 4.70 -18.95
N TYR A 77 8.32 4.88 -19.91
CA TYR A 77 9.52 5.70 -19.76
C TYR A 77 9.78 6.50 -21.04
N PRO A 78 10.41 7.69 -20.98
CA PRO A 78 10.68 8.50 -19.79
C PRO A 78 9.41 8.93 -19.05
N VAL A 79 9.47 9.01 -17.71
CA VAL A 79 8.28 9.34 -16.90
C VAL A 79 7.75 10.73 -17.22
N GLU A 80 8.65 11.67 -17.50
CA GLU A 80 8.39 13.06 -17.88
C GLU A 80 7.48 13.17 -19.11
N ASP A 81 7.70 12.27 -20.08
CA ASP A 81 6.97 12.26 -21.34
C ASP A 81 5.66 11.47 -21.27
N ARG A 82 5.57 10.51 -20.35
CA ARG A 82 4.51 9.48 -20.34
C ARG A 82 3.50 9.66 -19.21
N ALA A 83 3.88 10.24 -18.08
CA ALA A 83 3.08 10.24 -16.85
C ALA A 83 1.65 10.77 -17.02
N LEU A 84 1.47 11.84 -17.80
CA LEU A 84 0.15 12.43 -18.04
C LEU A 84 -0.81 11.53 -18.84
N SER A 85 -0.28 10.49 -19.49
CA SER A 85 -1.04 9.51 -20.26
C SER A 85 -1.25 8.17 -19.56
N TYR A 86 -0.73 8.01 -18.34
CA TYR A 86 -0.85 6.77 -17.59
C TYR A 86 -2.30 6.42 -17.29
N SER A 87 -2.63 5.14 -17.49
CA SER A 87 -3.75 4.54 -16.79
C SER A 87 -3.46 4.46 -15.29
N GLU A 88 -4.46 4.11 -14.49
CA GLU A 88 -4.24 3.93 -13.05
C GLU A 88 -3.21 2.83 -12.77
N ASP A 89 -3.31 1.71 -13.48
CA ASP A 89 -2.40 0.58 -13.35
C ASP A 89 -0.96 1.01 -13.72
N ASP A 90 -0.80 1.81 -14.79
CA ASP A 90 0.52 2.30 -15.20
C ASP A 90 1.13 3.23 -14.15
N LEU A 91 0.33 4.12 -13.56
CA LEU A 91 0.77 5.00 -12.49
C LEU A 91 1.24 4.18 -11.28
N PHE A 92 0.46 3.18 -10.87
CA PHE A 92 0.78 2.35 -9.72
C PHE A 92 2.02 1.49 -9.96
N ASP A 93 2.11 0.83 -11.10
CA ASP A 93 3.28 0.04 -11.47
C ASP A 93 4.56 0.89 -11.49
N VAL A 94 4.50 2.10 -12.06
CA VAL A 94 5.65 3.02 -12.10
C VAL A 94 6.03 3.50 -10.70
N ILE A 95 5.06 3.79 -9.83
CA ILE A 95 5.35 4.15 -8.43
C ILE A 95 6.07 3.00 -7.70
N GLU A 96 5.57 1.77 -7.82
CA GLU A 96 6.19 0.60 -7.18
C GLU A 96 7.60 0.32 -7.73
N PHE A 97 7.78 0.44 -9.05
CA PHE A 97 9.09 0.34 -9.69
C PHE A 97 10.06 1.38 -9.15
N LEU A 98 9.67 2.66 -9.12
CA LEU A 98 10.49 3.73 -8.57
C LEU A 98 10.81 3.50 -7.09
N TYR A 99 9.88 2.95 -6.30
CA TYR A 99 10.13 2.60 -4.91
C TYR A 99 11.22 1.52 -4.74
N GLN A 100 11.33 0.58 -5.68
CA GLN A 100 12.40 -0.42 -5.66
C GLN A 100 13.78 0.18 -5.96
N HIS A 101 13.81 1.29 -6.72
CA HIS A 101 15.03 1.87 -7.27
C HIS A 101 15.44 3.22 -6.66
N VAL A 102 14.61 3.84 -5.84
CA VAL A 102 14.91 5.10 -5.16
C VAL A 102 16.00 4.95 -4.10
N SER A 103 16.88 5.94 -4.01
CA SER A 103 17.87 6.06 -2.94
C SER A 103 18.19 7.53 -2.67
N ALA A 104 18.27 7.92 -1.40
CA ALA A 104 18.57 9.31 -1.06
C ALA A 104 20.06 9.59 -1.30
N PRO A 105 20.43 10.62 -2.06
CA PRO A 105 21.83 10.99 -2.18
C PRO A 105 22.39 11.43 -0.83
N VAL A 106 23.67 11.13 -0.57
CA VAL A 106 24.33 11.39 0.71
C VAL A 106 25.54 12.28 0.53
N GLU A 107 26.52 11.82 -0.25
CA GLU A 107 27.74 12.58 -0.54
C GLU A 107 27.88 12.75 -2.05
N GLY A 108 28.48 13.87 -2.44
CA GLY A 108 28.68 14.21 -3.84
C GLY A 108 29.48 15.49 -4.00
N THR A 109 29.86 15.76 -5.23
CA THR A 109 30.67 16.92 -5.60
C THR A 109 29.81 17.92 -6.38
N MET A 110 29.80 19.18 -5.95
CA MET A 110 29.13 20.24 -6.70
C MET A 110 29.96 20.62 -7.92
N HIS A 111 29.38 20.43 -9.12
CA HIS A 111 29.97 20.85 -10.37
C HIS A 111 29.27 22.12 -10.88
N ASN A 112 29.89 23.27 -10.59
CA ASN A 112 29.31 24.58 -10.90
C ASN A 112 29.43 24.99 -12.37
N TYR A 113 30.27 24.32 -13.16
CA TYR A 113 30.47 24.68 -14.57
C TYR A 113 29.20 24.42 -15.38
N GLY A 114 28.82 25.38 -16.22
CA GLY A 114 27.62 25.28 -17.06
C GLY A 114 26.30 25.14 -16.29
N GLY A 115 26.29 25.34 -14.96
CA GLY A 115 25.11 25.05 -14.13
C GLY A 115 24.80 23.56 -14.00
N CYS A 116 25.79 22.68 -14.13
CA CYS A 116 25.63 21.23 -14.11
C CYS A 116 24.98 20.70 -12.81
N GLY A 117 25.40 21.22 -11.66
CA GLY A 117 24.79 20.89 -10.37
C GLY A 117 25.55 19.82 -9.59
N MET A 118 24.82 19.08 -8.73
CA MET A 118 25.42 18.07 -7.86
C MET A 118 25.70 16.76 -8.61
N HIS A 119 26.88 16.19 -8.38
CA HIS A 119 27.23 14.83 -8.78
C HIS A 119 27.27 13.95 -7.54
N TRP A 120 26.23 13.15 -7.34
CA TRP A 120 26.14 12.26 -6.18
C TRP A 120 26.99 11.00 -6.37
N GLU A 121 27.68 10.61 -5.32
CA GLU A 121 28.64 9.50 -5.30
C GLU A 121 28.18 8.37 -4.37
N THR A 122 27.45 8.71 -3.31
CA THR A 122 26.93 7.73 -2.34
C THR A 122 25.45 7.94 -2.05
N PHE A 123 24.77 6.84 -1.72
CA PHE A 123 23.31 6.81 -1.63
C PHE A 123 22.81 5.99 -0.43
N ASN A 124 21.62 6.33 0.05
CA ASN A 124 20.93 5.63 1.14
C ASN A 124 19.53 5.20 0.70
N LYS A 125 19.39 3.90 0.42
CA LYS A 125 18.15 3.29 -0.07
C LYS A 125 16.97 3.43 0.90
N GLN A 126 17.20 3.23 2.21
CA GLN A 126 16.14 3.30 3.21
C GLN A 126 15.57 4.72 3.35
N LYS A 127 16.44 5.74 3.40
CA LYS A 127 16.02 7.15 3.44
C LYS A 127 15.26 7.54 2.17
N GLY A 128 15.71 7.09 1.00
CA GLY A 128 15.02 7.33 -0.27
C GLY A 128 13.60 6.76 -0.27
N LYS A 129 13.44 5.51 0.16
CA LYS A 129 12.13 4.85 0.29
C LYS A 129 11.18 5.57 1.24
N ILE A 130 11.67 6.00 2.40
CA ILE A 130 10.87 6.74 3.39
C ILE A 130 10.34 8.05 2.77
N LEU A 131 11.21 8.85 2.14
CA LEU A 131 10.81 10.12 1.55
C LEU A 131 9.87 9.93 0.36
N LEU A 132 10.18 9.02 -0.57
CA LEU A 132 9.32 8.74 -1.71
C LEU A 132 7.92 8.33 -1.23
N ARG A 133 7.83 7.41 -0.26
CA ARG A 133 6.56 6.99 0.32
C ARG A 133 5.78 8.15 0.93
N GLU A 134 6.43 9.02 1.70
CA GLU A 134 5.79 10.21 2.27
C GLU A 134 5.21 11.11 1.15
N LYS A 135 6.00 11.44 0.13
CA LYS A 135 5.60 12.33 -0.96
C LYS A 135 4.49 11.71 -1.82
N VAL A 136 4.63 10.45 -2.20
CA VAL A 136 3.63 9.71 -2.97
C VAL A 136 2.32 9.58 -2.19
N ASN A 137 2.35 9.27 -0.90
CA ASN A 137 1.13 9.20 -0.08
C ASN A 137 0.46 10.57 0.09
N GLY A 138 1.23 11.65 0.11
CA GLY A 138 0.69 13.00 0.02
C GLY A 138 -0.12 13.23 -1.26
N VAL A 139 0.34 12.70 -2.40
CA VAL A 139 -0.37 12.78 -3.68
C VAL A 139 -1.58 11.85 -3.71
N LEU A 140 -1.40 10.56 -3.40
CA LEU A 140 -2.47 9.57 -3.44
C LEU A 140 -3.58 9.86 -2.42
N GLY A 141 -3.26 10.54 -1.32
CA GLY A 141 -4.26 11.00 -0.34
C GLY A 141 -5.26 12.01 -0.91
N HIS A 142 -4.93 12.69 -2.01
CA HIS A 142 -5.84 13.59 -2.73
C HIS A 142 -6.65 12.89 -3.81
N TYR A 143 -6.35 11.63 -4.13
CA TYR A 143 -7.01 10.92 -5.21
C TYR A 143 -8.45 10.54 -4.82
N VAL A 144 -9.39 10.73 -5.76
CA VAL A 144 -10.81 10.38 -5.57
C VAL A 144 -11.00 8.90 -5.19
N ARG A 145 -10.08 8.04 -5.62
CA ARG A 145 -9.94 6.68 -5.11
C ARG A 145 -8.82 6.67 -4.08
N ARG A 146 -9.11 6.26 -2.85
CA ARG A 146 -8.13 6.32 -1.75
C ARG A 146 -7.15 5.15 -1.85
N PHE A 147 -5.90 5.45 -2.14
CA PHE A 147 -4.78 4.51 -2.16
C PHE A 147 -3.60 5.03 -1.33
N GLU A 148 -2.71 4.13 -0.95
CA GLU A 148 -1.45 4.44 -0.29
C GLU A 148 -0.35 3.45 -0.71
N LEU A 149 0.88 3.93 -0.76
CA LEU A 149 2.09 3.13 -0.85
C LEU A 149 2.47 2.60 0.54
N SER A 150 2.51 1.28 0.66
CA SER A 150 2.87 0.57 1.88
C SER A 150 4.36 0.73 2.22
N ALA A 151 4.76 0.37 3.44
CA ALA A 151 6.17 0.35 3.82
C ALA A 151 6.99 -0.70 3.02
N ASN A 152 6.31 -1.68 2.41
CA ASN A 152 6.94 -2.69 1.55
C ASN A 152 7.02 -2.24 0.09
N GLY A 153 6.39 -1.13 -0.28
CA GLY A 153 6.39 -0.61 -1.65
C GLY A 153 5.25 -1.10 -2.52
N GLU A 154 4.13 -1.50 -1.92
CA GLU A 154 2.93 -1.97 -2.62
C GLU A 154 1.84 -0.91 -2.55
N ILE A 155 1.13 -0.67 -3.66
CA ILE A 155 -0.05 0.18 -3.71
C ILE A 155 -1.26 -0.57 -3.17
N LEU A 156 -1.79 -0.06 -2.06
CA LEU A 156 -2.92 -0.64 -1.34
C LEU A 156 -4.06 0.37 -1.28
N SER A 157 -5.31 -0.08 -1.42
CA SER A 157 -6.49 0.73 -1.11
C SER A 157 -6.42 1.21 0.33
N SER A 158 -6.66 2.49 0.57
CA SER A 158 -6.63 3.04 1.92
C SER A 158 -7.70 2.39 2.80
N PRO A 159 -7.50 2.37 4.12
CA PRO A 159 -8.51 1.91 5.07
C PRO A 159 -9.80 2.73 4.97
N ASP A 160 -10.93 2.09 5.29
CA ASP A 160 -12.17 2.81 5.55
C ASP A 160 -11.99 3.75 6.74
N ILE A 161 -12.65 4.91 6.69
CA ILE A 161 -12.50 5.95 7.71
C ILE A 161 -12.86 5.38 9.09
N GLY A 162 -11.93 5.51 10.05
CA GLY A 162 -12.08 5.00 11.41
C GLY A 162 -11.48 3.62 11.65
N PHE A 163 -11.03 2.92 10.60
CA PHE A 163 -10.37 1.62 10.70
C PHE A 163 -8.86 1.67 10.46
N GLU A 164 -8.26 2.84 10.24
CA GLU A 164 -6.85 3.00 9.86
C GLU A 164 -5.90 2.28 10.82
N MET A 165 -6.10 2.50 12.12
CA MET A 165 -5.21 2.04 13.19
C MET A 165 -5.12 0.51 13.28
N ILE A 166 -6.10 -0.23 12.76
CA ILE A 166 -6.06 -1.71 12.81
C ILE A 166 -4.97 -2.28 11.90
N PHE A 167 -4.64 -1.57 10.80
CA PHE A 167 -3.63 -2.01 9.84
C PHE A 167 -2.21 -1.65 10.25
N GLU A 168 -2.05 -0.69 11.15
CA GLU A 168 -0.76 -0.26 11.70
C GLU A 168 -0.41 -0.99 13.00
N ALA A 169 -1.39 -1.64 13.63
CA ALA A 169 -1.20 -2.31 14.90
C ALA A 169 -0.37 -3.60 14.74
N ASP A 170 0.64 -3.76 15.59
CA ASP A 170 1.38 -5.02 15.67
C ASP A 170 0.49 -6.18 16.16
N LEU A 171 0.75 -7.37 15.62
CA LEU A 171 0.20 -8.62 16.12
C LEU A 171 1.06 -9.09 17.31
N PRO A 172 0.53 -9.19 18.53
CA PRO A 172 1.30 -9.55 19.72
C PRO A 172 1.53 -11.07 19.78
N THR A 173 2.29 -11.59 18.83
CA THR A 173 2.68 -12.99 18.74
C THR A 173 4.01 -13.13 18.02
N LYS A 174 4.79 -14.14 18.40
CA LYS A 174 6.01 -14.54 17.69
C LYS A 174 5.76 -15.66 16.66
N ASP A 175 4.53 -16.15 16.57
CA ASP A 175 4.16 -17.18 15.62
C ASP A 175 4.11 -16.59 14.21
N LYS A 176 5.16 -16.87 13.43
CA LYS A 176 5.28 -16.43 12.04
C LYS A 176 4.13 -16.90 11.17
N THR A 177 3.57 -18.09 11.43
CA THR A 177 2.43 -18.60 10.65
C THR A 177 1.23 -17.68 10.79
N VAL A 178 0.96 -17.21 12.00
CA VAL A 178 -0.14 -16.28 12.27
C VAL A 178 0.15 -14.91 11.66
N VAL A 179 1.36 -14.39 11.85
CA VAL A 179 1.76 -13.07 11.33
C VAL A 179 1.71 -13.05 9.80
N ASP A 180 2.37 -14.00 9.15
CA ASP A 180 2.50 -14.05 7.69
C ASP A 180 1.14 -14.25 7.02
N ARG A 181 0.29 -15.15 7.55
CA ARG A 181 -1.05 -15.37 6.99
C ARG A 181 -1.97 -14.17 7.19
N THR A 182 -1.91 -13.51 8.34
CA THR A 182 -2.72 -12.31 8.61
C THR A 182 -2.29 -11.17 7.70
N ASN A 183 -0.98 -10.94 7.56
CA ASN A 183 -0.45 -9.91 6.66
C ASN A 183 -0.79 -10.21 5.19
N ALA A 184 -0.67 -11.46 4.75
CA ALA A 184 -1.05 -11.86 3.39
C ALA A 184 -2.55 -11.63 3.12
N ALA A 185 -3.42 -11.90 4.10
CA ALA A 185 -4.84 -11.61 4.00
C ALA A 185 -5.11 -10.10 3.89
N VAL A 186 -4.42 -9.28 4.69
CA VAL A 186 -4.50 -7.81 4.62
C VAL A 186 -4.07 -7.29 3.26
N VAL A 187 -2.92 -7.74 2.74
CA VAL A 187 -2.42 -7.34 1.42
C VAL A 187 -3.40 -7.77 0.33
N ARG A 188 -3.88 -9.02 0.34
CA ARG A 188 -4.86 -9.53 -0.64
C ARG A 188 -6.16 -8.73 -0.64
N TYR A 189 -6.64 -8.34 0.54
CA TYR A 189 -7.86 -7.56 0.66
C TYR A 189 -7.68 -6.14 0.10
N ARG A 190 -6.52 -5.52 0.35
CA ARG A 190 -6.28 -4.10 0.03
C ARG A 190 -5.60 -3.87 -1.32
N ARG A 191 -4.94 -4.85 -1.92
CA ARG A 191 -4.22 -4.65 -3.20
C ARG A 191 -5.13 -4.07 -4.27
N HIS A 192 -4.57 -3.24 -5.13
CA HIS A 192 -5.27 -2.76 -6.32
C HIS A 192 -5.78 -3.95 -7.18
N GLY A 193 -6.94 -3.80 -7.80
CA GLY A 193 -7.59 -4.85 -8.57
C GLY A 193 -8.16 -6.02 -7.76
N SER A 194 -8.15 -5.97 -6.41
CA SER A 194 -8.72 -7.03 -5.57
C SER A 194 -10.20 -7.27 -5.90
N THR A 195 -10.48 -8.46 -6.41
CA THR A 195 -11.82 -8.89 -6.84
C THR A 195 -12.72 -9.26 -5.66
N ALA A 196 -14.02 -9.45 -5.89
CA ALA A 196 -14.92 -9.97 -4.86
C ALA A 196 -14.47 -11.32 -4.30
N ASP A 197 -13.92 -12.19 -5.15
CA ASP A 197 -13.36 -13.49 -4.75
C ASP A 197 -12.06 -13.33 -3.95
N ASP A 198 -11.18 -12.40 -4.32
CA ASP A 198 -9.98 -12.10 -3.54
C ASP A 198 -10.33 -11.63 -2.13
N ARG A 199 -11.33 -10.74 -2.02
CA ARG A 199 -11.81 -10.25 -0.72
C ARG A 199 -12.44 -11.38 0.09
N ARG A 200 -13.27 -12.24 -0.52
CA ARG A 200 -13.82 -13.43 0.14
C ARG A 200 -12.71 -14.35 0.65
N GLN A 201 -11.68 -14.56 -0.17
CA GLN A 201 -10.55 -15.40 0.18
C GLN A 201 -9.72 -14.79 1.32
N ALA A 202 -9.49 -13.47 1.31
CA ALA A 202 -8.82 -12.79 2.42
C ALA A 202 -9.59 -12.97 3.74
N VAL A 203 -10.92 -12.85 3.72
CA VAL A 203 -11.76 -13.14 4.89
C VAL A 203 -11.56 -14.59 5.34
N ARG A 204 -11.62 -15.55 4.42
CA ARG A 204 -11.41 -16.98 4.71
C ARG A 204 -10.04 -17.23 5.36
N ASP A 205 -8.99 -16.60 4.87
CA ASP A 205 -7.64 -16.74 5.42
C ASP A 205 -7.58 -16.26 6.89
N LEU A 206 -8.26 -15.17 7.23
CA LEU A 206 -8.38 -14.70 8.62
C LEU A 206 -9.16 -15.70 9.49
N VAL A 207 -10.25 -16.29 8.97
CA VAL A 207 -10.97 -17.33 9.72
C VAL A 207 -10.08 -18.56 9.96
N ASP A 208 -9.26 -18.94 8.98
CA ASP A 208 -8.34 -20.07 9.13
C ASP A 208 -7.25 -19.78 10.17
N VAL A 209 -6.76 -18.54 10.26
CA VAL A 209 -5.91 -18.09 11.36
C VAL A 209 -6.65 -18.21 12.70
N LEU A 210 -7.92 -17.80 12.77
CA LEU A 210 -8.70 -17.90 13.99
C LEU A 210 -8.95 -19.37 14.41
N GLU A 211 -9.19 -20.28 13.46
CA GLU A 211 -9.29 -21.72 13.75
C GLU A 211 -7.96 -22.30 14.25
N TYR A 212 -6.84 -21.86 13.68
CA TYR A 212 -5.52 -22.28 14.17
C TYR A 212 -5.32 -21.88 15.63
N LEU A 213 -5.81 -20.70 16.03
CA LEU A 213 -5.77 -20.21 17.41
C LEU A 213 -6.83 -20.86 18.33
N ARG A 214 -7.80 -21.60 17.77
CA ARG A 214 -8.96 -22.15 18.49
C ARG A 214 -8.63 -23.02 19.70
N PRO A 215 -7.60 -23.89 19.69
CA PRO A 215 -7.24 -24.66 20.88
C PRO A 215 -6.89 -23.78 22.09
N GLN A 216 -6.26 -22.63 21.86
CA GLN A 216 -5.93 -21.67 22.92
C GLN A 216 -7.17 -20.87 23.33
N LEU A 217 -8.03 -20.50 22.38
CA LEU A 217 -9.30 -19.81 22.66
C LEU A 217 -10.23 -20.59 23.60
N LYS A 218 -10.27 -21.93 23.49
CA LYS A 218 -11.05 -22.80 24.38
C LYS A 218 -10.70 -22.67 25.85
N LEU A 219 -9.49 -22.20 26.15
CA LEU A 219 -9.02 -21.97 27.53
C LEU A 219 -9.42 -20.57 28.04
N LEU A 220 -9.80 -19.67 27.13
CA LEU A 220 -10.01 -18.23 27.40
C LEU A 220 -11.48 -17.81 27.31
N LEU A 221 -12.29 -18.52 26.54
CA LEU A 221 -13.69 -18.18 26.26
C LEU A 221 -14.63 -19.32 26.66
N THR A 222 -15.90 -19.00 26.88
CA THR A 222 -16.92 -20.03 27.02
C THR A 222 -17.17 -20.70 25.66
N LYS A 223 -17.71 -21.93 25.69
CA LYS A 223 -18.12 -22.64 24.46
C LYS A 223 -19.14 -21.84 23.64
N SER A 224 -20.01 -21.07 24.30
CA SER A 224 -21.02 -20.25 23.62
C SER A 224 -20.36 -19.11 22.85
N ASP A 225 -19.49 -18.35 23.53
CA ASP A 225 -18.81 -17.19 22.93
C ASP A 225 -17.89 -17.62 21.79
N GLU A 226 -17.20 -18.76 21.94
CA GLU A 226 -16.40 -19.36 20.86
C GLU A 226 -17.29 -19.66 19.64
N ASN A 227 -18.43 -20.33 19.86
CA ASN A 227 -19.33 -20.68 18.76
C ASN A 227 -19.82 -19.44 17.99
N ASP A 228 -20.08 -18.33 18.68
CA ASP A 228 -20.53 -17.09 18.06
C ASP A 228 -19.48 -16.51 17.10
N LEU A 229 -18.18 -16.59 17.44
CA LEU A 229 -17.08 -16.12 16.56
C LEU A 229 -16.99 -16.91 15.25
N PHE A 230 -17.23 -18.23 15.30
CA PHE A 230 -17.17 -19.09 14.12
C PHE A 230 -18.50 -19.20 13.36
N ASN A 231 -19.62 -18.78 13.98
CA ASN A 231 -20.95 -18.84 13.38
C ASN A 231 -21.03 -18.05 12.06
N ILE A 232 -20.37 -16.88 12.01
CA ILE A 232 -20.33 -16.02 10.81
C ILE A 232 -19.61 -16.74 9.65
N ALA A 233 -18.45 -17.34 9.91
CA ALA A 233 -17.69 -18.07 8.88
C ALA A 233 -18.42 -19.28 8.32
N ASN A 234 -19.22 -19.95 9.16
CA ASN A 234 -19.87 -21.21 8.83
C ASN A 234 -21.16 -21.03 8.01
N ASN A 235 -21.82 -19.87 8.11
CA ASN A 235 -23.18 -19.68 7.58
C ASN A 235 -23.34 -18.60 6.50
N PHE A 236 -22.29 -17.82 6.22
CA PHE A 236 -22.36 -16.69 5.28
C PHE A 236 -21.58 -16.91 3.98
N GLY A 237 -21.39 -18.16 3.56
CA GLY A 237 -20.83 -18.50 2.25
C GLY A 237 -19.33 -18.26 2.10
N ILE A 238 -18.61 -18.08 3.21
CA ILE A 238 -17.16 -17.83 3.22
C ILE A 238 -16.37 -19.14 3.07
N ARG A 239 -16.78 -20.17 3.83
CA ARG A 239 -16.07 -21.46 3.88
C ARG A 239 -16.65 -22.54 2.98
N HIS A 240 -17.96 -22.61 2.90
CA HIS A 240 -18.67 -23.66 2.16
C HIS A 240 -19.71 -22.98 1.28
N LEU A 241 -19.80 -23.39 0.02
CA LEU A 241 -20.88 -22.98 -0.86
C LEU A 241 -21.93 -24.10 -0.81
N ASN A 242 -22.99 -23.92 -0.04
CA ASN A 242 -24.13 -24.83 -0.02
C ASN A 242 -25.45 -24.04 0.05
N ASP A 243 -26.55 -24.70 -0.26
CA ASP A 243 -27.88 -24.07 -0.40
C ASP A 243 -28.43 -23.50 0.92
N GLN A 244 -27.79 -23.79 2.05
CA GLN A 244 -28.16 -23.27 3.37
C GLN A 244 -27.40 -21.99 3.75
N GLN A 245 -26.42 -21.57 2.94
CA GLN A 245 -25.66 -20.36 3.20
C GLN A 245 -26.48 -19.11 2.94
N LYS A 246 -26.29 -18.10 3.79
CA LYS A 246 -26.92 -16.78 3.60
C LYS A 246 -26.10 -15.97 2.61
N THR A 247 -26.35 -16.16 1.32
CA THR A 247 -25.61 -15.54 0.20
C THR A 247 -26.39 -14.43 -0.50
N SER A 248 -27.63 -14.16 -0.12
CA SER A 248 -28.49 -13.12 -0.72
C SER A 248 -28.10 -11.68 -0.35
N TYR A 249 -26.89 -11.48 0.16
CA TYR A 249 -26.39 -10.20 0.64
C TYR A 249 -25.44 -9.55 -0.38
N ASP A 250 -25.30 -8.22 -0.26
CA ASP A 250 -24.28 -7.50 -1.02
C ASP A 250 -22.87 -7.97 -0.60
N ALA A 251 -22.22 -8.71 -1.49
CA ALA A 251 -20.94 -9.33 -1.21
C ALA A 251 -19.85 -8.28 -0.87
N ALA A 252 -19.88 -7.10 -1.49
CA ALA A 252 -18.86 -6.08 -1.25
C ALA A 252 -18.97 -5.51 0.16
N ILE A 253 -20.18 -5.17 0.60
CA ILE A 253 -20.47 -4.65 1.94
C ILE A 253 -20.17 -5.72 2.99
N TRP A 254 -20.65 -6.94 2.77
CA TRP A 254 -20.54 -8.01 3.77
C TRP A 254 -19.12 -8.55 3.92
N HIS A 255 -18.39 -8.75 2.82
CA HIS A 255 -16.98 -9.14 2.92
C HIS A 255 -16.14 -8.04 3.57
N SER A 256 -16.46 -6.76 3.37
CA SER A 256 -15.80 -5.66 4.09
C SER A 256 -16.03 -5.76 5.60
N TRP A 257 -17.28 -5.83 6.04
CA TRP A 257 -17.59 -5.98 7.45
C TRP A 257 -16.92 -7.22 8.07
N MET A 258 -17.01 -8.38 7.41
CA MET A 258 -16.40 -9.62 7.90
C MET A 258 -14.89 -9.52 7.99
N PHE A 259 -14.24 -8.88 7.02
CA PHE A 259 -12.80 -8.70 7.03
C PHE A 259 -12.36 -7.92 8.27
N TYR A 260 -12.97 -6.76 8.55
CA TYR A 260 -12.65 -5.98 9.76
C TYR A 260 -13.02 -6.72 11.04
N PHE A 261 -14.18 -7.40 11.06
CA PHE A 261 -14.60 -8.21 12.20
C PHE A 261 -13.56 -9.28 12.55
N TYR A 262 -13.12 -10.07 11.58
CA TYR A 262 -12.15 -11.14 11.83
C TYR A 262 -10.75 -10.61 12.13
N LEU A 263 -10.30 -9.56 11.45
CA LEU A 263 -9.02 -8.93 11.74
C LEU A 263 -8.99 -8.40 13.18
N SER A 264 -10.03 -7.67 13.60
CA SER A 264 -10.15 -7.16 14.97
C SER A 264 -10.21 -8.28 16.01
N THR A 265 -10.90 -9.38 15.67
CA THR A 265 -11.02 -10.55 16.55
C THR A 265 -9.65 -11.18 16.75
N ILE A 266 -8.85 -11.37 15.69
CA ILE A 266 -7.48 -11.89 15.80
C ILE A 266 -6.63 -11.01 16.72
N HIS A 267 -6.66 -9.68 16.56
CA HIS A 267 -5.93 -8.78 17.45
C HIS A 267 -6.35 -8.93 18.93
N VAL A 268 -7.64 -9.03 19.21
CA VAL A 268 -8.14 -9.24 20.58
C VAL A 268 -7.70 -10.60 21.13
N VAL A 269 -7.84 -11.65 20.34
CA VAL A 269 -7.48 -13.03 20.73
C VAL A 269 -5.99 -13.13 21.04
N LEU A 270 -5.11 -12.57 20.20
CA LEU A 270 -3.67 -12.61 20.43
C LEU A 270 -3.28 -11.85 21.70
N ARG A 271 -3.86 -10.67 21.96
CA ARG A 271 -3.63 -9.94 23.22
C ARG A 271 -4.10 -10.73 24.44
N LYS A 272 -5.23 -11.43 24.35
CA LYS A 272 -5.73 -12.28 25.44
C LYS A 272 -4.81 -13.47 25.71
N ILE A 273 -4.31 -14.11 24.65
CA ILE A 273 -3.34 -15.21 24.73
C ILE A 273 -2.03 -14.72 25.36
N GLU A 274 -1.51 -13.58 24.91
CA GLU A 274 -0.29 -12.98 25.47
C GLU A 274 -0.43 -12.74 26.98
N VAL A 275 -1.52 -12.08 27.41
CA VAL A 275 -1.78 -11.82 28.83
C VAL A 275 -1.90 -13.13 29.63
N PHE A 276 -2.56 -14.16 29.08
CA PHE A 276 -2.70 -15.46 29.74
C PHE A 276 -1.34 -16.16 29.91
N ASN A 277 -0.46 -16.10 28.92
CA ASN A 277 0.87 -16.72 28.96
C ASN A 277 1.86 -15.99 29.88
N THR A 278 1.61 -14.72 30.20
CA THR A 278 2.43 -13.92 31.13
C THR A 278 2.03 -14.05 32.61
N LYS A 279 0.93 -14.76 32.91
CA LYS A 279 0.46 -15.04 34.27
C LYS A 279 0.91 -16.42 34.73
#